data_AF-A0A530BGW5-F1
#
_entry.id   AF-A0A530BGW5-F1
#
_cell.length_a   1.000
_cell.length_b   1.000
_cell.length_c   1.000
_cell.angle_alpha   90.00
_cell.angle_beta   90.00
_cell.angle_gamma   90.00
#
_symmetry.space_group_name_H-M   'P 1'
#
loop_
_entity.id
_entity.type
_entity.pdbx_description
1 polymer ?
#
loop_
_entity_poly.entity_id
_entity_poly.type
_entity_poly.pdbx_seq_one_letter_code
_entity_poly.pdbx_strand_id
1 'polypeptide(L)'
;PKNEATLWATVALAGALIVLPILIAGWLFGERQKNYAELRRLSQRLELALDASGIGVWEHDLATSQLVWDDRVNEIYGRPADGRPRGYDDWALTIHPDDLERARRDFDTAAATQGRYSSQYRLLLPDGTVRHVRTRAGFLQDVDDTPKMIGAEWDVTSDVLLNENLVHERQLSESKNAELETAKARIEHVALHDSLTGLPNRRYLDEMLAGAHDDRTALLHLDLDRFKHINDTLGHAAGDAMLMHASKVIKANVRAADFVARIGGDEFIVVCRGRRDDELAALADRIIEEMRQPVDYKGHQCRFGVSIGIAANSGIDAKQLLVNADLALYRAKSRGRNRYEFFNEELQSEIVKTKQTADEILGGLERNEFIAYYQPQFDANTLEIVGVEALSRWRHPQRGILGPDVFLKVAEELNVVSLIDRTILEQTLENFQRWSLDGLNIPRVSVNVSARRLEDKDLINGLRKLAIKKGTVSFELVESIFLDEHDDLVAWNIEHIKELGIDIEIDDFGTGYASV
;
A
#
# COMPACT_ATOMS: atom_id res chain seq x y z
N PRO A 1 25.42 47.81 122.07
CA PRO A 1 24.42 48.90 121.93
C PRO A 1 23.07 48.34 121.46
N LYS A 2 21.94 48.72 122.07
CA LYS A 2 20.60 48.13 121.81
C LYS A 2 20.06 48.31 120.37
N ASN A 3 20.79 48.98 119.47
CA ASN A 3 20.33 49.37 118.13
C ASN A 3 21.17 48.79 116.98
N GLU A 4 22.03 47.79 117.22
CA GLU A 4 22.94 47.25 116.20
C GLU A 4 22.20 46.47 115.10
N ALA A 5 21.23 45.64 115.46
CA ALA A 5 20.41 44.88 114.49
C ALA A 5 19.56 45.79 113.58
N THR A 6 19.00 46.87 114.13
CA THR A 6 18.25 47.87 113.35
C THR A 6 19.14 48.62 112.38
N LEU A 7 20.39 48.94 112.76
CA LEU A 7 21.34 49.62 111.89
C LEU A 7 21.75 48.74 110.69
N TRP A 8 22.08 47.47 110.95
CA TRP A 8 22.40 46.49 109.90
C TRP A 8 21.22 46.24 108.97
N ALA A 9 19.98 46.20 109.48
CA ALA A 9 18.78 46.08 108.65
C ALA A 9 18.57 47.31 107.75
N THR A 10 18.76 48.53 108.26
CA THR A 10 18.66 49.75 107.43
C THR A 10 19.76 49.83 106.37
N VAL A 11 21.00 49.41 106.69
CA VAL A 11 22.11 49.37 105.72
C VAL A 11 21.86 48.31 104.64
N ALA A 12 21.36 47.13 105.01
CA ALA A 12 21.00 46.09 104.05
C ALA A 12 19.83 46.53 103.14
N LEU A 13 18.82 47.20 103.69
CA LEU A 13 17.69 47.73 102.92
C LEU A 13 18.15 48.83 101.94
N ALA A 14 19.02 49.73 102.39
CA ALA A 14 19.61 50.77 101.53
C ALA A 14 20.48 50.16 100.42
N GLY A 15 21.28 49.12 100.74
CA GLY A 15 22.06 48.37 99.75
C GLY A 15 21.17 47.67 98.73
N ALA A 16 20.08 47.02 99.17
CA ALA A 16 19.11 46.38 98.28
C ALA A 16 18.40 47.40 97.38
N LEU A 17 18.05 48.58 97.89
CA LEU A 17 17.42 49.65 97.11
C LEU A 17 18.33 50.22 96.01
N ILE A 18 19.65 50.10 96.16
CA ILE A 18 20.63 50.55 95.16
C ILE A 18 20.98 49.41 94.19
N VAL A 19 21.17 48.19 94.69
CA VAL A 19 21.64 47.05 93.87
C VAL A 19 20.50 46.44 93.05
N LEU A 20 19.28 46.36 93.57
CA LEU A 20 18.16 45.73 92.88
C LEU A 20 17.78 46.46 91.57
N PRO A 21 17.68 47.81 91.51
CA PRO A 21 17.44 48.51 90.26
C PRO A 21 18.56 48.34 89.23
N ILE A 22 19.83 48.25 89.69
CA ILE A 22 20.99 48.04 88.81
C ILE A 22 20.93 46.63 88.18
N LEU A 23 20.58 45.61 88.97
CA LEU A 23 20.40 44.25 88.47
C LEU A 23 19.22 44.12 87.50
N ILE A 24 18.08 44.79 87.80
CA ILE A 24 16.91 44.82 86.91
C ILE A 24 17.23 45.56 85.62
N ALA A 25 17.93 46.70 85.68
CA ALA A 25 18.36 47.44 84.50
C ALA A 25 19.35 46.65 83.66
N GLY A 26 20.30 45.95 84.28
CA GLY A 26 21.24 45.05 83.58
C GLY A 26 20.53 43.87 82.91
N TRP A 27 19.54 43.27 83.57
CA TRP A 27 18.71 42.21 83.00
C TRP A 27 17.86 42.70 81.83
N LEU A 28 17.14 43.83 81.98
CA LEU A 28 16.35 44.47 80.92
C LEU A 28 17.22 44.87 79.72
N PHE A 29 18.44 45.35 79.97
CA PHE A 29 19.37 45.70 78.90
C PHE A 29 19.85 44.47 78.14
N GLY A 30 20.12 43.37 78.84
CA GLY A 30 20.44 42.07 78.24
C GLY A 30 19.29 41.50 77.41
N GLU A 31 18.06 41.57 77.92
CA GLU A 31 16.84 41.14 77.21
C GLU A 31 16.64 41.96 75.92
N ARG A 32 16.80 43.28 76.03
CA ARG A 32 16.66 44.20 74.89
C ARG A 32 17.74 43.95 73.84
N GLN A 33 18.99 43.70 74.24
CA GLN A 33 20.06 43.34 73.30
C GLN A 33 19.80 42.01 72.59
N LYS A 34 19.30 40.99 73.30
CA LYS A 34 18.91 39.71 72.68
C LYS A 34 17.79 39.90 71.66
N ASN A 35 16.74 40.63 72.01
CA ASN A 35 15.63 40.91 71.11
C ASN A 35 16.09 41.72 69.89
N TYR A 36 16.97 42.71 70.06
CA TYR A 36 17.56 43.44 68.93
C TYR A 36 18.42 42.55 68.04
N ALA A 37 19.22 41.66 68.61
CA ALA A 37 20.05 40.74 67.85
C ALA A 37 19.19 39.73 67.06
N GLU A 38 18.12 39.23 67.67
CA GLU A 38 17.17 38.32 67.01
C GLU A 38 16.39 39.02 65.90
N LEU A 39 15.87 40.22 66.14
CA LEU A 39 15.20 41.04 65.13
C LEU A 39 16.14 41.35 63.95
N ARG A 40 17.39 41.72 64.23
CA ARG A 40 18.39 41.98 63.19
C ARG A 40 18.70 40.73 62.37
N ARG A 41 18.79 39.56 63.01
CA ARG A 41 19.02 38.28 62.33
C ARG A 41 17.83 37.87 61.46
N LEU A 42 16.60 38.10 61.93
CA LEU A 42 15.38 37.83 61.18
C LEU A 42 15.28 38.77 59.97
N SER A 43 15.50 40.08 60.17
CA SER A 43 15.53 41.09 59.10
C SER A 43 16.55 40.72 58.03
N GLN A 44 17.79 40.41 58.41
CA GLN A 44 18.83 39.99 57.46
C GLN A 44 18.47 38.73 56.69
N ARG A 45 17.83 37.74 57.34
CA ARG A 45 17.37 36.52 56.66
C ARG A 45 16.24 36.80 55.68
N LEU A 46 15.31 37.69 56.05
CA LEU A 46 14.21 38.09 55.18
C LEU A 46 14.74 38.87 53.97
N GLU A 47 15.63 39.84 54.16
CA GLU A 47 16.29 40.57 53.08
C GLU A 47 17.03 39.63 52.11
N LEU A 48 17.85 38.70 52.63
CA LEU A 48 18.54 37.72 51.80
C LEU A 48 17.58 36.78 51.06
N ALA A 49 16.47 36.39 51.68
CA ALA A 49 15.47 35.54 51.05
C ALA A 49 14.71 36.27 49.93
N LEU A 50 14.33 37.52 50.17
CA LEU A 50 13.67 38.38 49.19
C LEU A 50 14.59 38.65 48.01
N ASP A 51 15.84 39.05 48.27
CA ASP A 51 16.83 39.35 47.24
C ASP A 51 17.16 38.11 46.38
N ALA A 52 17.37 36.95 47.01
CA ALA A 52 17.60 35.69 46.29
C ALA A 52 16.40 35.22 45.46
N SER A 53 15.18 35.59 45.86
CA SER A 53 13.94 35.26 45.14
C SER A 53 13.55 36.28 44.07
N GLY A 54 14.27 37.41 43.97
CA GLY A 54 13.91 38.52 43.09
C GLY A 54 12.55 39.17 43.43
N ILE A 55 12.04 38.96 44.65
CA ILE A 55 10.78 39.53 45.12
C ILE A 55 11.07 40.92 45.70
N GLY A 56 10.39 41.92 45.17
CA GLY A 56 10.30 43.24 45.76
C GLY A 56 9.09 43.36 46.68
N VAL A 57 9.23 44.21 47.69
CA VAL A 57 8.19 44.53 48.66
C VAL A 57 7.79 45.99 48.52
N TRP A 58 6.48 46.22 48.51
CA TRP A 58 5.90 47.55 48.55
C TRP A 58 4.91 47.68 49.72
N GLU A 59 4.82 48.89 50.24
CA GLU A 59 3.86 49.26 51.28
C GLU A 59 3.03 50.45 50.78
N HIS A 60 1.72 50.36 50.97
CA HIS A 60 0.80 51.45 50.66
C HIS A 60 0.11 51.90 51.93
N ASP A 61 0.29 53.17 52.27
CA ASP A 61 -0.48 53.84 53.30
C ASP A 61 -1.80 54.34 52.69
N LEU A 62 -2.92 53.76 53.11
CA LEU A 62 -4.25 54.06 52.57
C LEU A 62 -4.80 55.40 53.09
N ALA A 63 -4.22 55.99 54.13
CA ALA A 63 -4.62 57.28 54.66
C ALA A 63 -3.93 58.45 53.94
N THR A 64 -2.66 58.27 53.57
CA THR A 64 -1.85 59.30 52.87
C THR A 64 -1.70 59.06 51.37
N SER A 65 -2.16 57.90 50.89
CA SER A 65 -1.99 57.39 49.52
C SER A 65 -0.52 57.29 49.07
N GLN A 66 0.42 57.21 50.01
CA GLN A 66 1.84 57.07 49.71
C GLN A 66 2.20 55.60 49.46
N LEU A 67 3.02 55.36 48.44
CA LEU A 67 3.64 54.06 48.16
C LEU A 67 5.11 54.13 48.54
N VAL A 68 5.53 53.18 49.36
CA VAL A 68 6.93 52.93 49.67
C VAL A 68 7.34 51.68 48.90
N TRP A 69 8.35 51.82 48.05
CA TRP A 69 8.92 50.72 47.29
C TRP A 69 10.32 50.44 47.81
N ASP A 70 10.64 49.17 48.01
CA ASP A 70 12.03 48.77 48.21
C ASP A 70 12.86 48.91 46.92
N ASP A 71 14.17 48.66 47.03
CA ASP A 71 15.08 48.79 45.90
C ASP A 71 14.72 47.85 44.74
N ARG A 72 14.14 46.68 45.05
CA ARG A 72 13.76 45.67 44.05
C ARG A 72 12.50 46.04 43.28
N VAL A 73 11.47 46.58 43.93
CA VAL A 73 10.30 47.12 43.22
C VAL A 73 10.71 48.30 42.34
N ASN A 74 11.59 49.19 42.83
CA ASN A 74 12.14 50.26 41.98
C ASN A 74 12.84 49.71 40.73
N GLU A 75 13.64 48.64 40.86
CA GLU A 75 14.28 47.97 39.73
C GLU A 75 13.26 47.34 38.74
N ILE A 76 12.24 46.65 39.25
CA ILE A 76 11.17 46.04 38.44
C ILE A 76 10.45 47.10 37.59
N TYR A 77 10.21 48.29 38.15
CA TYR A 77 9.56 49.42 37.49
C TYR A 77 10.51 50.34 36.71
N GLY A 78 11.82 50.04 36.67
CA GLY A 78 12.82 50.83 35.95
C GLY A 78 13.06 52.23 36.54
N ARG A 79 12.86 52.40 37.85
CA ARG A 79 13.06 53.66 38.59
C ARG A 79 14.34 53.60 39.43
N PRO A 80 15.03 54.73 39.68
CA PRO A 80 16.22 54.76 40.53
C PRO A 80 15.86 54.51 42.01
N ALA A 81 16.69 53.76 42.73
CA ALA A 81 16.58 53.59 44.19
C ALA A 81 17.05 54.87 44.93
N ASP A 82 16.26 55.94 44.79
CA ASP A 82 16.58 57.28 45.31
C ASP A 82 15.93 57.60 46.66
N GLY A 83 15.24 56.62 47.25
CA GLY A 83 14.54 56.75 48.53
C GLY A 83 13.39 57.75 48.54
N ARG A 84 12.96 58.25 47.38
CA ARG A 84 11.83 59.18 47.30
C ARG A 84 10.50 58.42 47.36
N PRO A 85 9.50 58.92 48.11
CA PRO A 85 8.18 58.30 48.16
C PRO A 85 7.59 58.24 46.74
N ARG A 86 6.94 57.13 46.42
CA ARG A 86 6.28 56.88 45.13
C ARG A 86 4.79 57.15 45.29
N GLY A 87 4.16 57.65 44.24
CA GLY A 87 2.71 57.87 44.21
C GLY A 87 1.97 56.71 43.55
N TYR A 88 0.66 56.65 43.77
CA TYR A 88 -0.24 55.78 43.00
C TYR A 88 -0.10 55.98 41.48
N ASP A 89 0.12 57.23 41.05
CA ASP A 89 0.32 57.56 39.64
C ASP A 89 1.63 57.00 39.09
N ASP A 90 2.69 56.88 39.89
CA ASP A 90 3.96 56.27 39.45
C ASP A 90 3.80 54.78 39.14
N TRP A 91 2.93 54.09 39.88
CA TRP A 91 2.52 52.72 39.60
C TRP A 91 1.66 52.65 38.32
N ALA A 92 0.58 53.43 38.28
CA ALA A 92 -0.42 53.40 37.22
C ALA A 92 0.17 53.78 35.84
N LEU A 93 1.07 54.76 35.78
CA LEU A 93 1.69 55.24 34.54
C LEU A 93 2.68 54.23 33.91
N THR A 94 3.20 53.29 34.69
CA THR A 94 4.14 52.27 34.22
C THR A 94 3.44 50.97 33.79
N ILE A 95 2.17 50.79 34.11
CA ILE A 95 1.38 49.63 33.64
C ILE A 95 1.03 49.82 32.16
N HIS A 96 1.08 48.72 31.41
CA HIS A 96 0.69 48.67 30.02
C HIS A 96 -0.76 49.15 29.85
N PRO A 97 -1.06 50.01 28.86
CA PRO A 97 -2.39 50.63 28.69
C PRO A 97 -3.57 49.62 28.70
N ASP A 98 -3.41 48.48 28.02
CA ASP A 98 -4.42 47.42 27.98
C ASP A 98 -4.73 46.75 29.34
N ASP A 99 -3.76 46.76 30.26
CA ASP A 99 -3.88 46.11 31.56
C ASP A 99 -4.26 47.09 32.69
N LEU A 100 -4.11 48.40 32.45
CA LEU A 100 -4.29 49.45 33.45
C LEU A 100 -5.69 49.45 34.09
N GLU A 101 -6.74 49.47 33.27
CA GLU A 101 -8.13 49.47 33.75
C GLU A 101 -8.47 48.23 34.59
N ARG A 102 -7.85 47.08 34.31
CA ARG A 102 -8.02 45.86 35.11
C ARG A 102 -7.24 45.98 36.42
N ALA A 103 -5.95 46.30 36.35
CA ALA A 103 -5.08 46.41 37.51
C ALA A 103 -5.60 47.44 38.52
N ARG A 104 -6.11 48.59 38.03
CA ARG A 104 -6.72 49.64 38.84
C ARG A 104 -7.93 49.13 39.62
N ARG A 105 -8.85 48.45 38.95
CA ARG A 105 -10.04 47.87 39.57
C ARG A 105 -9.69 46.81 40.60
N ASP A 106 -8.73 45.93 40.30
CA ASP A 106 -8.28 44.90 41.23
C ASP A 106 -7.69 45.53 42.51
N PHE A 107 -6.87 46.58 42.36
CA PHE A 107 -6.25 47.30 43.46
C PHE A 107 -7.29 48.07 44.29
N ASP A 108 -8.14 48.87 43.64
CA ASP A 108 -9.16 49.69 44.31
C ASP A 108 -10.19 48.81 45.05
N THR A 109 -10.55 47.66 44.48
CA THR A 109 -11.45 46.69 45.13
C THR A 109 -10.80 46.07 46.36
N ALA A 110 -9.52 45.69 46.27
CA ALA A 110 -8.79 45.17 47.42
C ALA A 110 -8.69 46.23 48.52
N ALA A 111 -8.31 47.47 48.18
CA ALA A 111 -8.26 48.63 49.08
C ALA A 111 -9.58 48.88 49.81
N ALA A 112 -10.71 48.86 49.09
CA ALA A 112 -12.03 49.11 49.67
C ALA A 112 -12.52 47.95 50.57
N THR A 113 -12.20 46.71 50.22
CA THR A 113 -12.67 45.52 50.96
C THR A 113 -11.74 45.09 52.09
N GLN A 114 -10.56 45.71 52.21
CA GLN A 114 -9.49 45.26 53.10
C GLN A 114 -9.15 43.77 52.90
N GLY A 115 -9.28 43.27 51.66
CA GLY A 115 -9.17 41.86 51.29
C GLY A 115 -7.78 41.48 50.75
N ARG A 116 -7.56 40.23 50.33
CA ARG A 116 -6.27 39.90 49.67
C ARG A 116 -6.20 40.52 48.27
N TYR A 117 -5.13 41.26 47.98
CA TYR A 117 -4.84 41.74 46.63
C TYR A 117 -4.01 40.70 45.88
N SER A 118 -4.38 40.38 44.65
CA SER A 118 -3.61 39.51 43.77
C SER A 118 -3.87 39.93 42.33
N SER A 119 -2.85 40.40 41.63
CA SER A 119 -2.98 40.79 40.23
C SER A 119 -1.72 40.41 39.43
N GLN A 120 -1.89 40.32 38.12
CA GLN A 120 -0.81 40.15 37.16
C GLN A 120 -1.06 41.09 35.98
N TYR A 121 -0.07 41.91 35.68
CA TYR A 121 -0.14 42.93 34.64
C TYR A 121 1.21 43.09 33.95
N ARG A 122 1.18 43.66 32.76
CA ARG A 122 2.38 44.05 32.03
C ARG A 122 2.79 45.46 32.43
N LEU A 123 4.08 45.68 32.65
CA LEU A 123 4.71 46.98 32.73
C LEU A 123 5.26 47.35 31.36
N LEU A 124 5.16 48.62 30.98
CA LEU A 124 5.82 49.19 29.81
C LEU A 124 6.91 50.14 30.29
N LEU A 125 8.15 49.70 30.19
CA LEU A 125 9.30 50.48 30.63
C LEU A 125 9.63 51.61 29.64
N PRO A 126 10.36 52.66 30.07
CA PRO A 126 10.72 53.78 29.20
C PRO A 126 11.56 53.41 27.97
N ASP A 127 12.26 52.27 28.01
CA ASP A 127 13.03 51.72 26.89
C ASP A 127 12.15 50.93 25.89
N GLY A 128 10.85 50.82 26.16
CA GLY A 128 9.89 50.05 25.37
C GLY A 128 9.80 48.57 25.74
N THR A 129 10.59 48.10 26.70
CA THR A 129 10.57 46.70 27.16
C THR A 129 9.28 46.43 27.95
N VAL A 130 8.63 45.31 27.67
CA VAL A 130 7.47 44.84 28.42
C VAL A 130 7.91 43.83 29.48
N ARG A 131 7.55 44.05 30.74
CA ARG A 131 7.75 43.08 31.83
C ARG A 131 6.42 42.57 32.35
N HIS A 132 6.25 41.27 32.52
CA HIS A 132 5.11 40.71 33.22
C HIS A 132 5.40 40.67 34.70
N VAL A 133 4.53 41.26 35.50
CA VAL A 133 4.73 41.36 36.93
C VAL A 133 3.53 40.79 37.65
N ARG A 134 3.81 40.02 38.69
CA ARG A 134 2.79 39.42 39.55
C ARG A 134 2.95 39.98 40.95
N THR A 135 1.86 40.49 41.50
CA THR A 135 1.82 41.06 42.84
C THR A 135 0.76 40.40 43.70
N ARG A 136 1.08 40.24 44.99
CA ARG A 136 0.15 39.78 46.02
C ARG A 136 0.34 40.61 47.28
N ALA A 137 -0.75 41.13 47.84
CA ALA A 137 -0.71 41.93 49.05
C ALA A 137 -1.78 41.54 50.07
N GLY A 138 -1.48 41.84 51.33
CA GLY A 138 -2.37 41.69 52.47
C GLY A 138 -2.50 42.98 53.26
N PHE A 139 -3.57 43.07 54.04
CA PHE A 139 -3.87 44.22 54.88
C PHE A 139 -3.29 44.03 56.28
N LEU A 140 -2.67 45.08 56.79
CA LEU A 140 -2.11 45.17 58.13
C LEU A 140 -2.54 46.50 58.74
N GLN A 141 -2.85 46.48 60.04
CA GLN A 141 -3.21 47.66 60.81
C GLN A 141 -2.01 48.02 61.67
N ASP A 142 -1.46 49.22 61.48
CA ASP A 142 -0.25 49.66 62.18
C ASP A 142 -0.52 49.98 63.67
N VAL A 143 0.54 50.16 64.46
CA VAL A 143 0.49 50.48 65.90
C VAL A 143 -0.29 51.77 66.18
N ASP A 144 -0.36 52.67 65.20
CA ASP A 144 -1.08 53.96 65.25
C ASP A 144 -2.51 53.90 64.64
N ASP A 145 -3.05 52.69 64.42
CA ASP A 145 -4.38 52.43 63.83
C ASP A 145 -4.55 52.88 62.36
N THR A 146 -3.44 53.09 61.65
CA THR A 146 -3.43 53.44 60.23
C THR A 146 -3.54 52.18 59.34
N PRO A 147 -4.47 52.13 58.37
CA PRO A 147 -4.63 50.99 57.50
C PRO A 147 -3.52 50.98 56.42
N LYS A 148 -2.73 49.90 56.39
CA LYS A 148 -1.64 49.71 55.44
C LYS A 148 -1.83 48.44 54.63
N MET A 149 -1.38 48.48 53.37
CA MET A 149 -1.31 47.30 52.52
C MET A 149 0.15 46.98 52.25
N ILE A 150 0.57 45.76 52.56
CA ILE A 150 1.94 45.30 52.27
C ILE A 150 1.87 44.20 51.23
N GLY A 151 2.58 44.41 50.12
CA GLY A 151 2.60 43.53 48.97
C GLY A 151 3.99 43.05 48.62
N ALA A 152 4.04 41.83 48.10
CA ALA A 152 5.18 41.26 47.43
C ALA A 152 4.92 41.27 45.92
N GLU A 153 5.95 41.55 45.14
CA GLU A 153 5.89 41.66 43.69
C GLU A 153 7.16 41.09 43.07
N TRP A 154 7.03 40.38 41.95
CA TRP A 154 8.17 39.82 41.25
C TRP A 154 7.94 39.74 39.74
N ASP A 155 9.03 39.82 39.00
CA ASP A 155 9.05 39.68 37.54
C ASP A 155 8.81 38.21 37.14
N VAL A 156 7.75 37.97 36.38
CA VAL A 156 7.36 36.66 35.83
C VAL A 156 7.49 36.61 34.30
N THR A 157 8.21 37.56 33.68
CA THR A 157 8.37 37.66 32.22
C THR A 157 8.94 36.39 31.64
N SER A 158 10.04 35.88 32.21
CA SER A 158 10.69 34.64 31.76
C SER A 158 9.74 33.44 31.82
N ASP A 159 8.95 33.32 32.89
CA ASP A 159 8.01 32.21 33.08
C ASP A 159 6.85 32.27 32.08
N VAL A 160 6.29 33.46 31.85
CA VAL A 160 5.19 33.67 30.91
C VAL A 160 5.66 33.38 29.48
N LEU A 161 6.80 33.96 29.07
CA LEU A 161 7.36 33.74 27.73
C LEU A 161 7.74 32.27 27.49
N LEU A 162 8.32 31.60 28.50
CA LEU A 162 8.63 30.18 28.41
C LEU A 162 7.36 29.35 28.21
N ASN A 163 6.31 29.62 29.00
CA ASN A 163 5.06 28.89 28.88
C ASN A 163 4.36 29.13 27.54
N GLU A 164 4.35 30.37 27.03
CA GLU A 164 3.82 30.69 25.70
C GLU A 164 4.58 29.97 24.59
N ASN A 165 5.91 29.97 24.65
CA ASN A 165 6.76 29.24 23.70
C ASN A 165 6.49 27.72 23.75
N LEU A 166 6.38 27.14 24.94
CA LEU A 166 6.08 25.71 25.10
C LEU A 166 4.72 25.33 24.51
N VAL A 167 3.70 26.16 24.73
CA VAL A 167 2.36 25.94 24.15
C VAL A 167 2.43 26.00 22.63
N HIS A 168 3.16 26.98 22.08
CA HIS A 168 3.33 27.14 20.64
C HIS A 168 4.10 25.97 20.01
N GLU A 169 5.22 25.56 20.61
CA GLU A 169 6.01 24.41 20.14
C GLU A 169 5.21 23.10 20.21
N ARG A 170 4.43 22.91 21.28
CA ARG A 170 3.55 21.75 21.41
C ARG A 170 2.50 21.70 20.30
N GLN A 171 1.81 22.80 20.04
CA GLN A 171 0.81 22.87 18.96
C GLN A 171 1.45 22.58 17.59
N LEU A 172 2.64 23.12 17.33
CA LEU A 172 3.38 22.85 16.10
C LEU A 172 3.76 21.36 16.00
N SER A 173 4.20 20.75 17.10
CA SER A 173 4.55 19.33 17.14
C SER A 173 3.33 18.43 16.91
N GLU A 174 2.18 18.76 17.52
CA GLU A 174 0.94 18.00 17.35
C GLU A 174 0.46 18.06 15.89
N SER A 175 0.50 19.24 15.26
CA SER A 175 0.18 19.41 13.83
C SER A 175 1.11 18.61 12.92
N LYS A 176 2.43 18.70 13.16
CA LYS A 176 3.43 17.94 12.38
C LYS A 176 3.26 16.43 12.52
N ASN A 177 2.96 15.94 13.73
CA ASN A 177 2.71 14.52 13.94
C ASN A 177 1.46 14.04 13.21
N ALA A 178 0.37 14.83 13.23
CA ALA A 178 -0.83 14.50 12.47
C ALA A 178 -0.56 14.45 10.96
N GLU A 179 0.16 15.43 10.41
CA GLU A 179 0.58 15.43 9.01
C GLU A 179 1.45 14.21 8.69
N LEU A 180 2.41 13.87 9.55
CA LEU A 180 3.30 12.71 9.37
C LEU A 180 2.51 11.39 9.34
N GLU A 181 1.56 11.20 10.27
CA GLU A 181 0.73 10.00 10.29
C GLU A 181 -0.13 9.87 9.03
N THR A 182 -0.74 10.97 8.57
CA THR A 182 -1.51 10.94 7.31
C THR A 182 -0.63 10.68 6.08
N ALA A 183 0.57 11.25 6.04
CA ALA A 183 1.53 11.02 4.97
C ALA A 183 2.00 9.55 4.98
N LYS A 184 2.31 9.00 6.15
CA LYS A 184 2.72 7.60 6.32
C LYS A 184 1.61 6.64 5.86
N ALA A 185 0.37 6.84 6.32
CA ALA A 185 -0.77 6.03 5.90
C ALA A 185 -0.98 6.08 4.38
N ARG A 186 -0.79 7.24 3.76
CA ARG A 186 -0.88 7.40 2.30
C ARG A 186 0.24 6.66 1.56
N ILE A 187 1.48 6.77 2.05
CA ILE A 187 2.64 6.07 1.47
C ILE A 187 2.44 4.55 1.56
N GLU A 188 2.00 4.05 2.72
CA GLU A 188 1.70 2.62 2.91
C GLU A 188 0.59 2.16 1.96
N HIS A 189 -0.49 2.94 1.82
CA HIS A 189 -1.58 2.61 0.91
C HIS A 189 -1.10 2.53 -0.54
N VAL A 190 -0.36 3.54 -1.03
CA VAL A 190 0.20 3.56 -2.40
C VAL A 190 1.19 2.42 -2.62
N ALA A 191 1.96 2.04 -1.61
CA ALA A 191 2.92 0.95 -1.72
C ALA A 191 2.29 -0.46 -1.74
N LEU A 192 1.05 -0.60 -1.27
CA LEU A 192 0.34 -1.89 -1.13
C LEU A 192 -0.87 -2.02 -2.07
N HIS A 193 -1.27 -0.96 -2.77
CA HIS A 193 -2.43 -0.98 -3.65
C HIS A 193 -2.06 -0.58 -5.09
N ASP A 194 -2.76 -1.15 -6.05
CA ASP A 194 -2.74 -0.76 -7.45
C ASP A 194 -3.38 0.62 -7.62
N SER A 195 -2.66 1.55 -8.25
CA SER A 195 -3.06 2.95 -8.36
C SER A 195 -4.28 3.16 -9.24
N LEU A 196 -4.53 2.26 -10.20
CA LEU A 196 -5.69 2.33 -11.08
C LEU A 196 -6.94 1.80 -10.38
N THR A 197 -6.91 0.54 -9.95
CA THR A 197 -8.10 -0.17 -9.45
C THR A 197 -8.38 0.02 -7.97
N GLY A 198 -7.40 0.52 -7.21
CA GLY A 198 -7.44 0.60 -5.74
C GLY A 198 -7.49 -0.76 -5.06
N LEU A 199 -7.23 -1.85 -5.79
CA LEU A 199 -7.10 -3.19 -5.22
C LEU A 199 -5.71 -3.36 -4.60
N PRO A 200 -5.55 -4.20 -3.58
CA PRO A 200 -4.24 -4.73 -3.19
C PRO A 200 -3.39 -5.13 -4.39
N ASN A 201 -2.10 -4.78 -4.35
CA ASN A 201 -1.14 -5.14 -5.39
C ASN A 201 -0.47 -6.48 -5.07
N ARG A 202 0.44 -6.92 -5.96
CA ARG A 202 1.23 -8.15 -5.78
C ARG A 202 1.95 -8.21 -4.43
N ARG A 203 2.55 -7.09 -3.97
CA ARG A 203 3.28 -7.03 -2.71
C ARG A 203 2.38 -7.32 -1.52
N TYR A 204 1.18 -6.73 -1.49
CA TYR A 204 0.23 -6.97 -0.42
C TYR A 204 -0.32 -8.41 -0.45
N LEU A 205 -0.55 -8.98 -1.64
CA LEU A 205 -0.89 -10.39 -1.78
C LEU A 205 0.19 -11.29 -1.16
N ASP A 206 1.46 -11.06 -1.49
CA ASP A 206 2.57 -11.87 -0.97
C ASP A 206 2.71 -11.76 0.55
N GLU A 207 2.53 -10.55 1.13
CA GLU A 207 2.51 -10.34 2.59
C GLU A 207 1.32 -11.06 3.27
N MET A 208 0.14 -11.03 2.66
CA MET A 208 -1.06 -11.71 3.16
C MET A 208 -0.90 -13.23 3.11
N LEU A 209 -0.35 -13.76 2.02
CA LEU A 209 -0.10 -15.18 1.84
C LEU A 209 1.00 -15.72 2.77
N ALA A 210 2.02 -14.92 3.09
CA ALA A 210 3.08 -15.32 4.02
C ALA A 210 2.56 -15.58 5.45
N GLY A 211 1.45 -14.94 5.86
CA GLY A 211 0.81 -15.15 7.16
C GLY A 211 -0.34 -16.16 7.16
N ALA A 212 -0.69 -16.73 6.01
CA ALA A 212 -1.83 -17.63 5.87
C ALA A 212 -1.40 -19.10 6.01
N HIS A 213 -1.60 -19.69 7.19
CA HIS A 213 -1.40 -21.13 7.44
C HIS A 213 -2.73 -21.92 7.49
N ASP A 214 -3.78 -21.39 6.88
CA ASP A 214 -5.10 -22.02 6.91
C ASP A 214 -5.21 -23.10 5.83
N ASP A 215 -5.47 -24.34 6.27
CA ASP A 215 -5.62 -25.54 5.45
C ASP A 215 -6.82 -25.47 4.48
N ARG A 216 -7.65 -24.43 4.54
CA ARG A 216 -8.80 -24.24 3.63
C ARG A 216 -8.72 -22.98 2.78
N THR A 217 -7.52 -22.52 2.46
CA THR A 217 -7.32 -21.39 1.54
C THR A 217 -7.51 -21.84 0.10
N ALA A 218 -8.28 -21.13 -0.72
CA ALA A 218 -8.39 -21.36 -2.15
C ALA A 218 -8.05 -20.08 -2.92
N LEU A 219 -7.44 -20.24 -4.09
CA LEU A 219 -7.00 -19.15 -4.95
C LEU A 219 -7.64 -19.29 -6.33
N LEU A 220 -8.28 -18.20 -6.78
CA LEU A 220 -8.74 -18.04 -8.14
C LEU A 220 -7.79 -17.05 -8.81
N HIS A 221 -7.11 -17.49 -9.87
CA HIS A 221 -6.28 -16.64 -10.73
C HIS A 221 -7.08 -16.31 -11.99
N LEU A 222 -7.36 -15.03 -12.23
CA LEU A 222 -8.21 -14.54 -13.30
C LEU A 222 -7.38 -13.73 -14.29
N ASP A 223 -7.65 -13.90 -15.59
CA ASP A 223 -7.04 -13.13 -16.67
C ASP A 223 -8.11 -12.70 -17.68
N LEU A 224 -8.08 -11.43 -18.07
CA LEU A 224 -9.06 -10.87 -18.99
C LEU A 224 -8.77 -11.29 -20.43
N ASP A 225 -9.69 -12.03 -21.04
CA ASP A 225 -9.49 -12.58 -22.36
C ASP A 225 -9.38 -11.48 -23.42
N ARG A 226 -8.31 -11.55 -24.23
CA ARG A 226 -8.05 -10.64 -25.35
C ARG A 226 -7.94 -9.17 -24.93
N PHE A 227 -7.57 -8.87 -23.68
CA PHE A 227 -7.39 -7.50 -23.18
C PHE A 227 -6.45 -6.66 -24.06
N LYS A 228 -5.35 -7.27 -24.55
CA LYS A 228 -4.42 -6.61 -25.48
C LYS A 228 -5.12 -6.08 -26.74
N HIS A 229 -6.05 -6.83 -27.32
CA HIS A 229 -6.79 -6.42 -28.52
C HIS A 229 -7.64 -5.17 -28.26
N ILE A 230 -8.19 -5.03 -27.04
CA ILE A 230 -8.94 -3.84 -26.63
C ILE A 230 -8.01 -2.62 -26.55
N ASN A 231 -6.83 -2.78 -25.95
CA ASN A 231 -5.83 -1.71 -25.92
C ASN A 231 -5.37 -1.30 -27.32
N ASP A 232 -5.11 -2.27 -28.18
CA ASP A 232 -4.62 -2.02 -29.54
C ASP A 232 -5.70 -1.36 -30.43
N THR A 233 -6.98 -1.66 -30.19
CA THR A 233 -8.10 -1.13 -31.00
C THR A 233 -8.67 0.18 -30.46
N LEU A 234 -8.82 0.32 -29.14
CA LEU A 234 -9.55 1.44 -28.49
C LEU A 234 -8.66 2.31 -27.60
N GLY A 235 -7.38 1.95 -27.47
CA GLY A 235 -6.38 2.66 -26.69
C GLY A 235 -6.39 2.30 -25.19
N HIS A 236 -5.30 2.66 -24.51
CA HIS A 236 -5.08 2.33 -23.09
C HIS A 236 -6.17 2.86 -22.15
N ALA A 237 -6.77 4.02 -22.45
CA ALA A 237 -7.86 4.55 -21.62
C ALA A 237 -9.11 3.65 -21.63
N ALA A 238 -9.36 2.93 -22.73
CA ALA A 238 -10.42 1.93 -22.79
C ALA A 238 -10.04 0.71 -21.93
N GLY A 239 -8.79 0.24 -22.03
CA GLY A 239 -8.26 -0.82 -21.17
C GLY A 239 -8.38 -0.49 -19.69
N ASP A 240 -8.02 0.73 -19.28
CA ASP A 240 -8.15 1.20 -17.91
C ASP A 240 -9.60 1.16 -17.42
N ALA A 241 -10.56 1.56 -18.26
CA ALA A 241 -11.97 1.46 -17.94
C ALA A 241 -12.44 0.01 -17.78
N MET A 242 -11.92 -0.91 -18.61
CA MET A 242 -12.23 -2.35 -18.50
C MET A 242 -11.64 -2.95 -17.22
N LEU A 243 -10.41 -2.58 -16.84
CA LEU A 243 -9.77 -3.02 -15.59
C LEU A 243 -10.55 -2.52 -14.36
N MET A 244 -11.03 -1.27 -14.42
CA MET A 244 -11.91 -0.71 -13.39
C MET A 244 -13.24 -1.43 -13.31
N HIS A 245 -13.81 -1.84 -14.44
CA HIS A 245 -15.03 -2.64 -14.48
C HIS A 245 -14.79 -4.02 -13.87
N ALA A 246 -13.73 -4.72 -14.28
CA ALA A 246 -13.37 -6.03 -13.75
C ALA A 246 -13.17 -6.00 -12.23
N SER A 247 -12.46 -5.00 -11.71
CA SER A 247 -12.29 -4.79 -10.26
C SER A 247 -13.62 -4.67 -9.52
N LYS A 248 -14.59 -3.94 -10.08
CA LYS A 248 -15.94 -3.78 -9.50
C LYS A 248 -16.73 -5.09 -9.52
N VAL A 249 -16.73 -5.79 -10.65
CA VAL A 249 -17.41 -7.09 -10.81
C VAL A 249 -16.87 -8.11 -9.81
N ILE A 250 -15.54 -8.24 -9.71
CA ILE A 250 -14.92 -9.18 -8.77
C ILE A 250 -15.29 -8.79 -7.33
N LYS A 251 -15.15 -7.52 -6.94
CA LYS A 251 -15.50 -7.03 -5.60
C LYS A 251 -16.97 -7.24 -5.22
N ALA A 252 -17.89 -7.14 -6.18
CA ALA A 252 -19.31 -7.33 -5.94
C ALA A 252 -19.69 -8.80 -5.70
N ASN A 253 -18.92 -9.75 -6.24
CA ASN A 253 -19.20 -11.18 -6.17
C ASN A 253 -18.55 -11.92 -4.99
N VAL A 254 -17.51 -11.33 -4.41
CA VAL A 254 -16.78 -11.89 -3.28
C VAL A 254 -17.39 -11.47 -1.93
N ARG A 255 -17.11 -12.25 -0.88
CA ARG A 255 -17.50 -11.91 0.51
C ARG A 255 -16.49 -10.92 1.09
N ALA A 256 -16.90 -10.19 2.14
CA ALA A 256 -16.01 -9.27 2.85
C ALA A 256 -14.76 -9.94 3.48
N ALA A 257 -14.80 -11.26 3.69
CA ALA A 257 -13.68 -12.04 4.22
C ALA A 257 -12.70 -12.52 3.14
N ASP A 258 -13.08 -12.45 1.86
CA ASP A 258 -12.20 -12.82 0.76
C ASP A 258 -11.27 -11.65 0.42
N PHE A 259 -10.09 -11.97 -0.10
CA PHE A 259 -9.10 -10.98 -0.49
C PHE A 259 -9.00 -10.91 -2.01
N VAL A 260 -9.05 -9.70 -2.57
CA VAL A 260 -8.95 -9.48 -4.02
C VAL A 260 -7.73 -8.61 -4.29
N ALA A 261 -6.86 -9.04 -5.20
CA ALA A 261 -5.69 -8.31 -5.62
C ALA A 261 -5.61 -8.22 -7.15
N ARG A 262 -4.94 -7.17 -7.64
CA ARG A 262 -4.48 -7.09 -9.02
C ARG A 262 -2.97 -7.22 -9.02
N ILE A 263 -2.44 -8.25 -9.67
CA ILE A 263 -1.01 -8.57 -9.61
C ILE A 263 -0.20 -7.87 -10.70
N GLY A 264 -0.83 -7.55 -11.82
CA GLY A 264 -0.21 -6.85 -12.95
C GLY A 264 -1.04 -7.01 -14.22
N GLY A 265 -0.87 -6.11 -15.19
CA GLY A 265 -1.57 -6.20 -16.48
C GLY A 265 -3.08 -6.38 -16.33
N ASP A 266 -3.59 -7.47 -16.90
CA ASP A 266 -4.97 -7.96 -16.89
C ASP A 266 -5.23 -9.08 -15.88
N GLU A 267 -4.30 -9.34 -14.97
CA GLU A 267 -4.37 -10.45 -14.01
C GLU A 267 -4.88 -10.01 -12.64
N PHE A 268 -5.85 -10.77 -12.13
CA PHE A 268 -6.45 -10.59 -10.81
C PHE A 268 -6.38 -11.89 -10.02
N ILE A 269 -6.28 -11.77 -8.69
CA ILE A 269 -6.28 -12.90 -7.78
C ILE A 269 -7.38 -12.71 -6.74
N VAL A 270 -8.17 -13.75 -6.52
CA VAL A 270 -9.12 -13.83 -5.41
C VAL A 270 -8.69 -14.95 -4.48
N VAL A 271 -8.46 -14.63 -3.21
CA VAL A 271 -8.15 -15.59 -2.17
C VAL A 271 -9.38 -15.76 -1.28
N CYS A 272 -9.92 -16.97 -1.30
CA CYS A 272 -11.08 -17.37 -0.50
C CYS A 272 -10.63 -18.26 0.65
N ARG A 273 -11.32 -18.20 1.79
CA ARG A 273 -11.08 -19.09 2.94
C ARG A 273 -12.32 -19.90 3.29
N GLY A 274 -12.13 -21.19 3.58
CA GLY A 274 -13.19 -22.07 4.09
C GLY A 274 -14.27 -22.45 3.09
N ARG A 275 -14.05 -22.24 1.78
CA ARG A 275 -15.00 -22.59 0.72
C ARG A 275 -14.77 -24.00 0.20
N ARG A 276 -15.86 -24.69 -0.16
CA ARG A 276 -15.81 -25.96 -0.88
C ARG A 276 -15.72 -25.74 -2.39
N ASP A 277 -15.33 -26.77 -3.14
CA ASP A 277 -15.16 -26.69 -4.60
C ASP A 277 -16.44 -26.27 -5.32
N ASP A 278 -17.62 -26.70 -4.86
CA ASP A 278 -18.92 -26.30 -5.43
C ASP A 278 -19.19 -24.80 -5.23
N GLU A 279 -18.81 -24.23 -4.09
CA GLU A 279 -18.93 -22.79 -3.82
C GLU A 279 -17.92 -21.95 -4.62
N LEU A 280 -16.72 -22.49 -4.88
CA LEU A 280 -15.70 -21.87 -5.71
C LEU A 280 -16.12 -21.85 -7.19
N ALA A 281 -16.64 -22.98 -7.69
CA ALA A 281 -17.20 -23.09 -9.03
C ALA A 281 -18.34 -22.07 -9.23
N ALA A 282 -19.31 -22.03 -8.30
CA ALA A 282 -20.41 -21.08 -8.38
C ALA A 282 -19.94 -19.61 -8.30
N LEU A 283 -18.86 -19.31 -7.58
CA LEU A 283 -18.25 -17.97 -7.58
C LEU A 283 -17.65 -17.64 -8.95
N ALA A 284 -16.87 -18.57 -9.52
CA ALA A 284 -16.24 -18.38 -10.81
C ALA A 284 -17.27 -18.18 -11.93
N ASP A 285 -18.35 -18.98 -11.94
CA ASP A 285 -19.45 -18.83 -12.90
C ASP A 285 -20.09 -17.45 -12.83
N ARG A 286 -20.39 -16.94 -11.63
CA ARG A 286 -20.97 -15.59 -11.48
C ARG A 286 -20.03 -14.51 -12.00
N ILE A 287 -18.74 -14.61 -11.69
CA ILE A 287 -17.74 -13.65 -12.18
C ILE A 287 -17.67 -13.70 -13.71
N ILE A 288 -17.64 -14.90 -14.32
CA ILE A 288 -17.59 -15.06 -15.78
C ILE A 288 -18.83 -14.47 -16.45
N GLU A 289 -20.02 -14.75 -15.92
CA GLU A 289 -21.29 -14.28 -16.50
C GLU A 289 -21.45 -12.77 -16.41
N GLU A 290 -21.06 -12.16 -15.28
CA GLU A 290 -21.08 -10.70 -15.13
C GLU A 290 -20.00 -10.01 -15.97
N MET A 291 -18.81 -10.60 -16.10
CA MET A 291 -17.72 -10.01 -16.89
C MET A 291 -18.05 -9.96 -18.39
N ARG A 292 -18.88 -10.91 -18.86
CA ARG A 292 -19.27 -11.02 -20.27
C ARG A 292 -20.29 -9.97 -20.71
N GLN A 293 -20.89 -9.24 -19.76
CA GLN A 293 -21.86 -8.19 -20.07
C GLN A 293 -21.18 -7.02 -20.81
N PRO A 294 -21.83 -6.43 -21.83
CA PRO A 294 -21.26 -5.32 -22.58
C PRO A 294 -21.07 -4.07 -21.72
N VAL A 295 -19.88 -3.47 -21.79
CA VAL A 295 -19.55 -2.22 -21.12
C VAL A 295 -19.52 -1.08 -22.13
N ASP A 296 -20.30 -0.03 -21.91
CA ASP A 296 -20.24 1.17 -22.75
C ASP A 296 -19.00 1.99 -22.42
N TYR A 297 -18.16 2.23 -23.43
CA TYR A 297 -17.06 3.17 -23.35
C TYR A 297 -17.06 4.10 -24.57
N LYS A 298 -17.37 5.38 -24.34
CA LYS A 298 -17.47 6.42 -25.38
C LYS A 298 -18.38 6.00 -26.54
N GLY A 299 -19.53 5.39 -26.24
CA GLY A 299 -20.50 4.94 -27.25
C GLY A 299 -20.13 3.65 -28.00
N HIS A 300 -19.06 2.97 -27.59
CA HIS A 300 -18.71 1.63 -28.08
C HIS A 300 -19.07 0.60 -27.01
N GLN A 301 -19.76 -0.47 -27.40
CA GLN A 301 -19.99 -1.62 -26.52
C GLN A 301 -18.79 -2.55 -26.54
N CYS A 302 -17.99 -2.51 -25.48
CA CYS A 302 -16.87 -3.43 -25.29
C CYS A 302 -17.36 -4.72 -24.64
N ARG A 303 -16.93 -5.86 -25.16
CA ARG A 303 -17.14 -7.18 -24.54
C ARG A 303 -15.80 -7.88 -24.37
N PHE A 304 -15.59 -8.45 -23.20
CA PHE A 304 -14.43 -9.28 -22.92
C PHE A 304 -14.84 -10.47 -22.06
N GLY A 305 -14.10 -11.57 -22.20
CA GLY A 305 -14.25 -12.73 -21.34
C GLY A 305 -13.27 -12.68 -20.19
N VAL A 306 -13.39 -13.65 -19.28
CA VAL A 306 -12.38 -13.91 -18.26
C VAL A 306 -12.13 -15.41 -18.18
N SER A 307 -10.86 -15.78 -18.19
CA SER A 307 -10.42 -17.14 -17.91
C SER A 307 -10.01 -17.23 -16.45
N ILE A 308 -10.40 -18.30 -15.75
CA ILE A 308 -10.17 -18.46 -14.31
C ILE A 308 -9.50 -19.81 -14.02
N GLY A 309 -8.36 -19.80 -13.34
CA GLY A 309 -7.74 -20.99 -12.76
C GLY A 309 -8.00 -21.08 -11.27
N ILE A 310 -8.49 -22.21 -10.78
CA ILE A 310 -8.85 -22.40 -9.37
C ILE A 310 -7.93 -23.45 -8.75
N ALA A 311 -7.28 -23.12 -7.63
CA ALA A 311 -6.55 -24.09 -6.82
C ALA A 311 -6.98 -23.99 -5.36
N ALA A 312 -7.32 -25.12 -4.74
CA ALA A 312 -7.63 -25.20 -3.32
C ALA A 312 -6.45 -25.80 -2.56
N ASN A 313 -6.10 -25.19 -1.42
CA ASN A 313 -5.02 -25.66 -0.58
C ASN A 313 -5.43 -26.97 0.11
N SER A 314 -4.58 -27.98 0.01
CA SER A 314 -4.68 -29.27 0.70
C SER A 314 -3.43 -29.51 1.57
N GLY A 315 -2.92 -28.46 2.23
CA GLY A 315 -1.69 -28.51 3.05
C GLY A 315 -0.39 -28.15 2.31
N ILE A 316 -0.49 -27.42 1.19
CA ILE A 316 0.63 -26.93 0.37
C ILE A 316 0.95 -25.45 0.67
N ASP A 317 2.20 -25.06 0.40
CA ASP A 317 2.67 -23.68 0.54
C ASP A 317 1.91 -22.73 -0.40
N ALA A 318 1.73 -21.49 0.03
CA ALA A 318 1.00 -20.47 -0.73
C ALA A 318 1.64 -20.17 -2.11
N LYS A 319 2.97 -20.30 -2.23
CA LYS A 319 3.65 -20.18 -3.53
C LYS A 319 3.27 -21.31 -4.48
N GLN A 320 3.18 -22.54 -3.98
CA GLN A 320 2.74 -23.68 -4.79
C GLN A 320 1.27 -23.54 -5.18
N LEU A 321 0.43 -23.00 -4.29
CA LEU A 321 -0.98 -22.74 -4.58
C LEU A 321 -1.15 -21.73 -5.75
N LEU A 322 -0.33 -20.68 -5.78
CA LEU A 322 -0.28 -19.73 -6.90
C LEU A 322 0.11 -20.40 -8.22
N VAL A 323 1.17 -21.23 -8.19
CA VAL A 323 1.60 -21.99 -9.38
C VAL A 323 0.50 -22.93 -9.87
N ASN A 324 -0.19 -23.61 -8.95
CA ASN A 324 -1.28 -24.51 -9.29
C ASN A 324 -2.47 -23.77 -9.93
N ALA A 325 -2.84 -22.60 -9.40
CA ALA A 325 -3.90 -21.77 -9.98
C ALA A 325 -3.52 -21.24 -11.36
N ASP A 326 -2.25 -20.90 -11.58
CA ASP A 326 -1.74 -20.46 -12.88
C ASP A 326 -1.78 -21.59 -13.93
N LEU A 327 -1.41 -22.81 -13.56
CA LEU A 327 -1.54 -23.98 -14.44
C LEU A 327 -3.00 -24.23 -14.83
N ALA A 328 -3.93 -24.09 -13.87
CA ALA A 328 -5.36 -24.19 -14.14
C ALA A 328 -5.85 -23.09 -15.09
N LEU A 329 -5.37 -21.85 -14.90
CA LEU A 329 -5.69 -20.71 -15.75
C LEU A 329 -5.21 -20.94 -17.20
N TYR A 330 -4.00 -21.47 -17.37
CA TYR A 330 -3.48 -21.84 -18.68
C TYR A 330 -4.39 -22.87 -19.37
N ARG A 331 -4.89 -23.88 -18.65
CA ARG A 331 -5.85 -24.86 -19.19
C ARG A 331 -7.18 -24.22 -19.59
N ALA A 332 -7.68 -23.29 -18.79
CA ALA A 332 -8.90 -22.54 -19.12
C ALA A 332 -8.72 -21.77 -20.44
N LYS A 333 -7.55 -21.15 -20.64
CA LYS A 333 -7.20 -20.46 -21.90
C LYS A 333 -7.09 -21.40 -23.09
N SER A 334 -6.45 -22.57 -22.95
CA SER A 334 -6.26 -23.52 -24.05
C SER A 334 -7.55 -24.24 -24.46
N ARG A 335 -8.50 -24.44 -23.53
CA ARG A 335 -9.82 -25.04 -23.81
C ARG A 335 -10.85 -24.10 -24.42
N GLY A 336 -10.45 -22.89 -24.82
CA GLY A 336 -11.32 -21.96 -25.53
C GLY A 336 -11.71 -20.71 -24.75
N ARG A 337 -11.05 -20.42 -23.62
CA ARG A 337 -11.23 -19.20 -22.81
C ARG A 337 -12.66 -19.06 -22.23
N ASN A 338 -12.93 -17.95 -21.54
CA ASN A 338 -14.23 -17.61 -20.94
C ASN A 338 -14.85 -18.76 -20.11
N ARG A 339 -14.03 -19.35 -19.25
CA ARG A 339 -14.37 -20.49 -18.40
C ARG A 339 -13.46 -20.55 -17.18
N TYR A 340 -13.83 -21.39 -16.23
CA TYR A 340 -12.93 -21.76 -15.15
C TYR A 340 -12.42 -23.20 -15.32
N GLU A 341 -11.25 -23.48 -14.76
CA GLU A 341 -10.71 -24.83 -14.61
C GLU A 341 -10.16 -25.01 -13.20
N PHE A 342 -10.34 -26.19 -12.63
CA PHE A 342 -9.72 -26.57 -11.36
C PHE A 342 -8.34 -27.18 -11.61
N PHE A 343 -7.41 -26.87 -10.73
CA PHE A 343 -6.15 -27.57 -10.64
C PHE A 343 -6.39 -29.01 -10.17
N ASN A 344 -5.78 -29.96 -10.85
CA ASN A 344 -5.62 -31.34 -10.38
C ASN A 344 -4.25 -31.87 -10.81
N GLU A 345 -3.79 -32.95 -10.17
CA GLU A 345 -2.46 -33.52 -10.47
C GLU A 345 -2.36 -34.06 -11.91
N GLU A 346 -3.47 -34.51 -12.49
CA GLU A 346 -3.53 -34.94 -13.89
C GLU A 346 -3.19 -33.78 -14.84
N LEU A 347 -3.68 -32.57 -14.56
CA LEU A 347 -3.35 -31.37 -15.32
C LEU A 347 -1.86 -31.06 -15.26
N GLN A 348 -1.26 -31.13 -14.08
CA GLN A 348 0.18 -30.91 -13.94
C GLN A 348 0.98 -31.93 -14.76
N SER A 349 0.58 -33.21 -14.69
CA SER A 349 1.20 -34.28 -15.49
C SER A 349 1.03 -34.04 -17.00
N GLU A 350 -0.15 -33.60 -17.44
CA GLU A 350 -0.45 -33.28 -18.83
C GLU A 350 0.45 -32.13 -19.32
N ILE A 351 0.55 -31.02 -18.58
CA ILE A 351 1.37 -29.86 -18.97
C ILE A 351 2.85 -30.25 -19.08
N VAL A 352 3.37 -31.03 -18.13
CA VAL A 352 4.76 -31.53 -18.18
C VAL A 352 4.97 -32.42 -19.39
N LYS A 353 4.04 -33.34 -19.67
CA LYS A 353 4.10 -34.21 -20.86
C LYS A 353 4.03 -33.42 -22.16
N THR A 354 3.16 -32.42 -22.26
CA THR A 354 3.04 -31.56 -23.45
C THR A 354 4.34 -30.81 -23.70
N LYS A 355 4.93 -30.22 -22.66
CA LYS A 355 6.22 -29.53 -22.76
C LYS A 355 7.35 -30.47 -23.19
N GLN A 356 7.45 -31.64 -22.57
CA GLN A 356 8.45 -32.64 -22.95
C GLN A 356 8.27 -33.08 -24.41
N THR A 357 7.02 -33.36 -24.81
CA THR A 357 6.67 -33.72 -26.18
C THR A 357 7.07 -32.62 -27.16
N ALA A 358 6.87 -31.35 -26.80
CA ALA A 358 7.25 -30.21 -27.62
C ALA A 358 8.77 -30.15 -27.87
N ASP A 359 9.57 -30.28 -26.81
CA ASP A 359 11.04 -30.31 -26.92
C ASP A 359 11.51 -31.52 -27.77
N GLU A 360 10.87 -32.68 -27.58
CA GLU A 360 11.16 -33.90 -28.33
C GLU A 360 10.79 -33.79 -29.82
N ILE A 361 9.66 -33.14 -30.17
CA ILE A 361 9.24 -32.89 -31.56
C ILE A 361 10.29 -32.05 -32.29
N LEU A 362 10.74 -30.95 -31.68
CA LEU A 362 11.73 -30.06 -32.29
C LEU A 362 13.04 -30.80 -32.58
N GLY A 363 13.55 -31.55 -31.59
CA GLY A 363 14.73 -32.39 -31.80
C GLY A 363 14.49 -33.54 -32.79
N GLY A 364 13.29 -34.10 -32.83
CA GLY A 364 12.92 -35.20 -33.73
C GLY A 364 12.86 -34.75 -35.19
N LEU A 365 12.45 -33.52 -35.46
CA LEU A 365 12.52 -32.90 -36.79
C LEU A 365 13.97 -32.79 -37.27
N GLU A 366 14.90 -32.34 -36.42
CA GLU A 366 16.33 -32.25 -36.76
C GLU A 366 16.97 -33.62 -37.03
N ARG A 367 16.47 -34.67 -36.36
CA ARG A 367 16.96 -36.05 -36.49
C ARG A 367 16.22 -36.89 -37.53
N ASN A 368 15.32 -36.29 -38.32
CA ASN A 368 14.48 -36.98 -39.30
C ASN A 368 13.70 -38.18 -38.71
N GLU A 369 13.15 -38.01 -37.51
CA GLU A 369 12.39 -39.05 -36.81
C GLU A 369 10.93 -39.15 -37.28
N PHE A 370 10.42 -38.14 -37.98
CA PHE A 370 9.10 -38.17 -38.59
C PHE A 370 9.18 -38.91 -39.94
N ILE A 371 8.42 -39.98 -40.06
CA ILE A 371 8.49 -40.91 -41.19
C ILE A 371 7.12 -41.21 -41.78
N ALA A 372 7.09 -41.50 -43.07
CA ALA A 372 5.88 -41.91 -43.79
C ALA A 372 5.61 -43.41 -43.62
N TYR A 373 4.41 -43.75 -43.16
CA TYR A 373 3.80 -45.09 -43.28
C TYR A 373 2.77 -45.05 -44.40
N TYR A 374 2.46 -46.21 -44.98
CA TYR A 374 1.59 -46.27 -46.16
C TYR A 374 0.43 -47.22 -45.94
N GLN A 375 -0.79 -46.72 -46.16
CA GLN A 375 -2.00 -47.50 -46.14
C GLN A 375 -2.49 -47.73 -47.58
N PRO A 376 -2.63 -48.98 -48.06
CA PRO A 376 -3.09 -49.25 -49.41
C PRO A 376 -4.58 -48.91 -49.59
N GLN A 377 -4.90 -48.32 -50.73
CA GLN A 377 -6.26 -48.04 -51.19
C GLN A 377 -6.59 -49.03 -52.32
N PHE A 378 -7.79 -49.62 -52.26
CA PHE A 378 -8.23 -50.66 -53.19
C PHE A 378 -9.46 -50.22 -53.99
N ASP A 379 -9.53 -50.63 -55.25
CA ASP A 379 -10.78 -50.57 -56.00
C ASP A 379 -11.80 -51.52 -55.36
N ALA A 380 -12.99 -51.02 -55.05
CA ALA A 380 -14.01 -51.82 -54.36
C ALA A 380 -14.58 -52.97 -55.21
N ASN A 381 -14.46 -52.90 -56.54
CA ASN A 381 -14.95 -53.92 -57.46
C ASN A 381 -13.85 -54.92 -57.83
N THR A 382 -12.66 -54.43 -58.18
CA THR A 382 -11.56 -55.28 -58.68
C THR A 382 -10.62 -55.77 -57.58
N LEU A 383 -10.64 -55.14 -56.40
CA LEU A 383 -9.70 -55.36 -55.29
C LEU A 383 -8.23 -55.11 -55.67
N GLU A 384 -7.99 -54.45 -56.80
CA GLU A 384 -6.65 -54.02 -57.19
C GLU A 384 -6.24 -52.77 -56.39
N ILE A 385 -4.94 -52.63 -56.17
CA ILE A 385 -4.39 -51.45 -55.49
C ILE A 385 -4.47 -50.27 -56.46
N VAL A 386 -5.25 -49.25 -56.08
CA VAL A 386 -5.41 -48.02 -56.85
C VAL A 386 -4.52 -46.89 -56.35
N GLY A 387 -4.07 -46.98 -55.10
CA GLY A 387 -3.19 -45.99 -54.51
C GLY A 387 -2.69 -46.39 -53.14
N VAL A 388 -1.92 -45.48 -52.54
CA VAL A 388 -1.48 -45.57 -51.15
C VAL A 388 -1.62 -44.21 -50.48
N GLU A 389 -2.06 -44.18 -49.24
CA GLU A 389 -2.12 -42.97 -48.43
C GLU A 389 -0.89 -42.91 -47.51
N ALA A 390 -0.20 -41.77 -47.51
CA ALA A 390 0.95 -41.50 -46.67
C ALA A 390 0.49 -40.94 -45.32
N LEU A 391 0.69 -41.75 -44.28
CA LEU A 391 0.36 -41.43 -42.91
C LEU A 391 1.61 -41.07 -42.13
N SER A 392 1.60 -39.90 -41.49
CA SER A 392 2.71 -39.46 -40.66
C SER A 392 2.85 -40.36 -39.42
N ARG A 393 4.08 -40.74 -39.11
CA ARG A 393 4.44 -41.46 -37.88
C ARG A 393 5.69 -40.86 -37.30
N TRP A 394 5.81 -40.90 -35.98
CA TRP A 394 7.02 -40.45 -35.30
C TRP A 394 7.80 -41.65 -34.76
N ARG A 395 9.00 -41.88 -35.28
CA ARG A 395 9.95 -42.87 -34.78
C ARG A 395 10.70 -42.31 -33.58
N HIS A 396 10.04 -42.33 -32.44
CA HIS A 396 10.59 -41.86 -31.17
C HIS A 396 11.68 -42.82 -30.65
N PRO A 397 12.86 -42.33 -30.20
CA PRO A 397 13.98 -43.18 -29.81
C PRO A 397 13.67 -44.16 -28.66
N GLN A 398 12.91 -43.71 -27.65
CA GLN A 398 12.54 -44.52 -26.47
C GLN A 398 11.16 -45.18 -26.59
N ARG A 399 10.19 -44.55 -27.27
CA ARG A 399 8.78 -44.98 -27.29
C ARG A 399 8.40 -45.77 -28.55
N GLY A 400 9.31 -45.90 -29.51
CA GLY A 400 9.05 -46.60 -30.76
C GLY A 400 8.22 -45.75 -31.74
N ILE A 401 7.30 -46.38 -32.46
CA ILE A 401 6.49 -45.71 -33.49
C ILE A 401 5.23 -45.13 -32.86
N LEU A 402 5.06 -43.81 -32.95
CA LEU A 402 3.91 -43.07 -32.43
C LEU A 402 3.01 -42.58 -33.58
N GLY A 403 1.71 -42.61 -33.32
CA GLY A 403 0.68 -42.08 -34.22
C GLY A 403 0.49 -40.55 -34.09
N PRO A 404 -0.20 -39.91 -35.06
CA PRO A 404 -0.47 -38.47 -35.06
C PRO A 404 -1.23 -37.98 -33.82
N ASP A 405 -2.09 -38.80 -33.23
CA ASP A 405 -2.86 -38.51 -32.02
C ASP A 405 -1.99 -38.07 -30.83
N VAL A 406 -0.75 -38.56 -30.77
CA VAL A 406 0.18 -38.25 -29.68
C VAL A 406 0.90 -36.91 -29.87
N PHE A 407 1.21 -36.52 -31.11
CA PHE A 407 2.11 -35.38 -31.38
C PHE A 407 1.48 -34.24 -32.19
N LEU A 408 0.44 -34.49 -32.98
CA LEU A 408 -0.09 -33.55 -33.96
C LEU A 408 -0.62 -32.28 -33.28
N LYS A 409 -1.38 -32.42 -32.18
CA LYS A 409 -1.87 -31.28 -31.39
C LYS A 409 -0.73 -30.40 -30.88
N VAL A 410 0.35 -31.00 -30.38
CA VAL A 410 1.52 -30.24 -29.88
C VAL A 410 2.28 -29.60 -31.04
N ALA A 411 2.39 -30.29 -32.18
CA ALA A 411 3.00 -29.75 -33.39
C ALA A 411 2.23 -28.54 -33.96
N GLU A 412 0.90 -28.53 -33.85
CA GLU A 412 0.04 -27.38 -34.21
C GLU A 412 0.30 -26.17 -33.31
N GLU A 413 0.41 -26.39 -31.99
CA GLU A 413 0.72 -25.34 -31.02
C GLU A 413 2.13 -24.76 -31.25
N LEU A 414 3.10 -25.60 -31.63
CA LEU A 414 4.45 -25.20 -32.02
C LEU A 414 4.55 -24.60 -33.43
N ASN A 415 3.48 -24.68 -34.21
CA ASN A 415 3.44 -24.21 -35.60
C ASN A 415 4.47 -24.90 -36.52
N VAL A 416 4.71 -26.20 -36.30
CA VAL A 416 5.68 -27.02 -37.06
C VAL A 416 5.04 -28.09 -37.94
N VAL A 417 3.70 -28.17 -38.00
CA VAL A 417 2.99 -29.15 -38.84
C VAL A 417 3.40 -29.05 -40.31
N SER A 418 3.57 -27.84 -40.84
CA SER A 418 4.03 -27.64 -42.22
C SER A 418 5.41 -28.24 -42.51
N LEU A 419 6.31 -28.28 -41.51
CA LEU A 419 7.60 -28.94 -41.62
C LEU A 419 7.44 -30.46 -41.67
N ILE A 420 6.57 -31.02 -40.81
CA ILE A 420 6.25 -32.45 -40.82
C ILE A 420 5.65 -32.82 -42.18
N ASP A 421 4.62 -32.11 -42.64
CA ASP A 421 3.96 -32.38 -43.92
C ASP A 421 4.97 -32.32 -45.09
N ARG A 422 5.93 -31.39 -45.04
CA ARG A 422 6.99 -31.30 -46.06
C ARG A 422 7.87 -32.54 -46.04
N THR A 423 8.34 -32.95 -44.88
CA THR A 423 9.16 -34.15 -44.71
C THR A 423 8.43 -35.41 -45.15
N ILE A 424 7.14 -35.54 -44.83
CA ILE A 424 6.32 -36.69 -45.26
C ILE A 424 6.14 -36.70 -46.79
N LEU A 425 5.88 -35.54 -47.40
CA LEU A 425 5.77 -35.43 -48.86
C LEU A 425 7.07 -35.83 -49.57
N GLU A 426 8.21 -35.30 -49.12
CA GLU A 426 9.52 -35.61 -49.71
C GLU A 426 9.84 -37.11 -49.63
N GLN A 427 9.68 -37.72 -48.44
CA GLN A 427 9.84 -39.16 -48.27
C GLN A 427 8.88 -39.98 -49.13
N THR A 428 7.65 -39.51 -49.28
CA THR A 428 6.63 -40.18 -50.08
C THR A 428 7.00 -40.21 -51.55
N LEU A 429 7.45 -39.09 -52.10
CA LEU A 429 7.91 -39.01 -53.49
C LEU A 429 9.14 -39.90 -53.73
N GLU A 430 10.10 -39.91 -52.80
CA GLU A 430 11.29 -40.77 -52.88
C GLU A 430 10.92 -42.26 -52.84
N ASN A 431 10.05 -42.67 -51.92
CA ASN A 431 9.60 -44.06 -51.82
C ASN A 431 8.77 -44.48 -53.03
N PHE A 432 7.91 -43.60 -53.54
CA PHE A 432 7.11 -43.86 -54.73
C PHE A 432 7.99 -44.07 -55.98
N GLN A 433 9.03 -43.25 -56.15
CA GLN A 433 10.00 -43.45 -57.22
C GLN A 433 10.75 -44.78 -57.07
N ARG A 434 11.15 -45.13 -55.84
CA ARG A 434 11.82 -46.39 -55.55
C ARG A 434 10.93 -47.60 -55.87
N TRP A 435 9.66 -47.58 -55.48
CA TRP A 435 8.73 -48.67 -55.78
C TRP A 435 8.54 -48.87 -57.28
N SER A 436 8.47 -47.78 -58.05
CA SER A 436 8.39 -47.88 -59.51
C SER A 436 9.64 -48.56 -60.11
N LEU A 437 10.83 -48.29 -59.57
CA LEU A 437 12.07 -48.96 -59.98
C LEU A 437 12.11 -50.44 -59.56
N ASP A 438 11.54 -50.78 -58.41
CA ASP A 438 11.44 -52.15 -57.88
C ASP A 438 10.31 -52.97 -58.56
N GLY A 439 9.59 -52.39 -59.53
CA GLY A 439 8.50 -53.03 -60.29
C GLY A 439 7.14 -53.02 -59.59
N LEU A 440 7.02 -52.33 -58.45
CA LEU A 440 5.78 -52.07 -57.74
C LEU A 440 5.09 -50.84 -58.35
N ASN A 441 4.26 -51.07 -59.35
CA ASN A 441 3.55 -50.01 -60.08
C ASN A 441 2.28 -49.57 -59.34
N ILE A 442 2.46 -48.77 -58.29
CA ILE A 442 1.34 -48.11 -57.61
C ILE A 442 0.89 -46.92 -58.46
N PRO A 443 -0.41 -46.79 -58.80
CA PRO A 443 -0.87 -45.72 -59.69
C PRO A 443 -0.73 -44.32 -59.09
N ARG A 444 -0.99 -44.21 -57.78
CA ARG A 444 -1.17 -42.93 -57.10
C ARG A 444 -0.72 -42.98 -55.63
N VAL A 445 -0.29 -41.84 -55.11
CA VAL A 445 -0.05 -41.66 -53.68
C VAL A 445 -0.77 -40.42 -53.15
N SER A 446 -1.42 -40.54 -52.00
CA SER A 446 -2.10 -39.44 -51.30
C SER A 446 -1.32 -38.99 -50.07
N VAL A 447 -1.26 -37.67 -49.85
CA VAL A 447 -0.57 -37.06 -48.72
C VAL A 447 -1.47 -35.99 -48.11
N ASN A 448 -1.61 -36.05 -46.79
CA ASN A 448 -2.36 -35.07 -46.02
C ASN A 448 -1.67 -33.68 -46.05
N VAL A 449 -2.45 -32.62 -46.24
CA VAL A 449 -1.98 -31.23 -46.23
C VAL A 449 -2.77 -30.40 -45.24
N SER A 450 -2.07 -29.80 -44.27
CA SER A 450 -2.69 -28.90 -43.29
C SER A 450 -3.12 -27.56 -43.87
N ALA A 451 -4.17 -26.94 -43.30
CA ALA A 451 -4.67 -25.62 -43.71
C ALA A 451 -3.58 -24.54 -43.69
N ARG A 452 -2.78 -24.49 -42.62
CA ARG A 452 -1.65 -23.55 -42.49
C ARG A 452 -0.60 -23.69 -43.59
N ARG A 453 -0.46 -24.88 -44.18
CA ARG A 453 0.44 -25.10 -45.31
C ARG A 453 -0.14 -24.53 -46.60
N LEU A 454 -1.46 -24.55 -46.78
CA LEU A 454 -2.13 -23.86 -47.89
C LEU A 454 -2.08 -22.33 -47.78
N GLU A 455 -1.84 -21.78 -46.59
CA GLU A 455 -1.59 -20.35 -46.38
C GLU A 455 -0.12 -19.96 -46.63
N ASP A 456 0.79 -20.94 -46.82
CA ASP A 456 2.21 -20.67 -47.06
C ASP A 456 2.42 -20.13 -48.48
N LYS A 457 2.99 -18.92 -48.57
CA LYS A 457 3.31 -18.25 -49.84
C LYS A 457 4.41 -18.97 -50.62
N ASP A 458 5.25 -19.75 -49.96
CA ASP A 458 6.34 -20.48 -50.59
C ASP A 458 5.99 -21.93 -50.97
N LEU A 459 4.76 -22.38 -50.70
CA LEU A 459 4.31 -23.75 -51.00
C LEU A 459 4.53 -24.10 -52.47
N ILE A 460 4.00 -23.29 -53.39
CA ILE A 460 4.07 -23.55 -54.83
C ILE A 460 5.53 -23.53 -55.32
N ASN A 461 6.35 -22.63 -54.79
CA ASN A 461 7.78 -22.58 -55.10
C ASN A 461 8.50 -23.85 -54.64
N GLY A 462 8.12 -24.41 -53.49
CA GLY A 462 8.59 -25.69 -52.99
C GLY A 462 8.17 -26.84 -53.89
N LEU A 463 6.88 -26.94 -54.24
CA LEU A 463 6.35 -28.02 -55.07
C LEU A 463 6.96 -28.03 -56.48
N ARG A 464 7.20 -26.87 -57.08
CA ARG A 464 7.87 -26.75 -58.40
C ARG A 464 9.29 -27.31 -58.43
N LYS A 465 9.98 -27.35 -57.27
CA LYS A 465 11.32 -27.93 -57.16
C LYS A 465 11.28 -29.47 -57.06
N LEU A 466 10.13 -30.04 -56.71
CA LEU A 466 9.94 -31.48 -56.62
C LEU A 466 9.58 -32.03 -58.00
N ALA A 467 10.21 -33.15 -58.38
CA ALA A 467 9.96 -33.82 -59.65
C ALA A 467 8.67 -34.67 -59.60
N ILE A 468 7.51 -34.02 -59.51
CA ILE A 468 6.22 -34.69 -59.39
C ILE A 468 5.69 -35.06 -60.80
N LYS A 469 5.38 -36.34 -61.00
CA LYS A 469 4.75 -36.81 -62.24
C LYS A 469 3.25 -36.49 -62.19
N LYS A 470 2.73 -35.86 -63.24
CA LYS A 470 1.31 -35.50 -63.35
C LYS A 470 0.40 -36.72 -63.16
N GLY A 471 -0.65 -36.57 -62.34
CA GLY A 471 -1.65 -37.59 -62.05
C GLY A 471 -1.17 -38.70 -61.11
N THR A 472 -0.02 -38.56 -60.46
CA THR A 472 0.50 -39.56 -59.51
C THR A 472 0.36 -39.16 -58.05
N VAL A 473 0.02 -37.90 -57.76
CA VAL A 473 -0.06 -37.37 -56.38
C VAL A 473 -1.44 -36.76 -56.11
N SER A 474 -2.06 -37.33 -55.07
CA SER A 474 -3.05 -36.87 -54.08
C SER A 474 -2.66 -35.83 -53.06
N PHE A 475 -3.30 -34.67 -52.96
CA PHE A 475 -3.37 -33.95 -51.68
C PHE A 475 -4.74 -34.13 -51.03
N GLU A 476 -4.73 -34.62 -49.79
CA GLU A 476 -5.93 -34.78 -48.97
C GLU A 476 -6.08 -33.57 -48.05
N LEU A 477 -7.29 -33.00 -48.07
CA LEU A 477 -7.69 -31.84 -47.28
C LEU A 477 -8.90 -32.22 -46.44
N VAL A 478 -8.82 -32.02 -45.13
CA VAL A 478 -9.95 -32.25 -44.23
C VAL A 478 -11.09 -31.26 -44.54
N GLU A 479 -12.34 -31.71 -44.49
CA GLU A 479 -13.53 -30.88 -44.75
C GLU A 479 -13.56 -29.58 -43.92
N SER A 480 -13.09 -29.58 -42.67
CA SER A 480 -13.07 -28.37 -41.84
C SER A 480 -12.17 -27.24 -42.37
N ILE A 481 -11.36 -27.48 -43.40
CA ILE A 481 -10.51 -26.50 -44.09
C ILE A 481 -11.33 -25.65 -45.08
N PHE A 482 -12.64 -25.87 -45.20
CA PHE A 482 -13.52 -25.05 -46.06
C PHE A 482 -13.63 -23.59 -45.60
N LEU A 483 -12.81 -22.74 -46.24
CA LEU A 483 -13.15 -21.43 -46.81
C LEU A 483 -14.08 -20.54 -45.97
N ASP A 484 -13.78 -20.33 -44.69
CA ASP A 484 -14.31 -19.17 -43.96
C ASP A 484 -13.77 -17.89 -44.66
N GLU A 485 -14.64 -17.30 -45.48
CA GLU A 485 -14.60 -15.96 -46.09
C GLU A 485 -13.22 -15.43 -46.57
N HIS A 486 -12.97 -15.59 -47.88
CA HIS A 486 -12.07 -14.75 -48.70
C HIS A 486 -10.56 -14.77 -48.38
N ASP A 487 -9.93 -15.95 -48.30
CA ASP A 487 -8.48 -16.01 -48.48
C ASP A 487 -8.12 -16.26 -49.96
N ASP A 488 -7.95 -15.17 -50.70
CA ASP A 488 -7.50 -15.18 -52.10
C ASP A 488 -6.22 -16.03 -52.28
N LEU A 489 -5.39 -16.14 -51.23
CA LEU A 489 -4.15 -16.91 -51.27
C LEU A 489 -4.40 -18.43 -51.32
N VAL A 490 -5.37 -18.94 -50.54
CA VAL A 490 -5.68 -20.38 -50.51
C VAL A 490 -6.27 -20.81 -51.84
N ALA A 491 -7.21 -20.03 -52.39
CA ALA A 491 -7.78 -20.27 -53.71
C ALA A 491 -6.69 -20.27 -54.81
N TRP A 492 -5.79 -19.27 -54.75
CA TRP A 492 -4.65 -19.17 -55.66
C TRP A 492 -3.72 -20.39 -55.56
N ASN A 493 -3.40 -20.85 -54.34
CA ASN A 493 -2.57 -22.03 -54.11
C ASN A 493 -3.22 -23.31 -54.65
N ILE A 494 -4.53 -23.51 -54.43
CA ILE A 494 -5.28 -24.67 -54.95
C ILE A 494 -5.22 -24.74 -56.48
N GLU A 495 -5.42 -23.62 -57.17
CA GLU A 495 -5.35 -23.56 -58.64
C GLU A 495 -3.95 -23.95 -59.13
N HIS A 496 -2.91 -23.40 -58.52
CA HIS A 496 -1.52 -23.67 -58.89
C HIS A 496 -1.09 -25.11 -58.58
N ILE A 497 -1.64 -25.74 -57.53
CA ILE A 497 -1.42 -27.16 -57.24
C ILE A 497 -1.98 -28.03 -58.38
N LYS A 498 -3.19 -27.72 -58.87
CA LYS A 498 -3.80 -28.44 -60.00
C LYS A 498 -3.02 -28.24 -61.30
N GLU A 499 -2.48 -27.05 -61.56
CA GLU A 499 -1.62 -26.81 -62.73
C GLU A 499 -0.36 -27.68 -62.76
N LEU A 500 0.19 -27.99 -61.58
CA LEU A 500 1.31 -28.92 -61.40
C LEU A 500 0.91 -30.39 -61.67
N GLY A 501 -0.38 -30.68 -61.83
CA GLY A 501 -0.91 -32.02 -62.08
C GLY A 501 -0.98 -32.87 -60.80
N ILE A 502 -1.12 -32.21 -59.66
CA ILE A 502 -1.44 -32.81 -58.36
C ILE A 502 -2.96 -32.67 -58.22
N ASP A 503 -3.68 -33.76 -57.97
CA ASP A 503 -5.12 -33.63 -57.70
C ASP A 503 -5.37 -33.44 -56.20
N ILE A 504 -6.60 -33.02 -55.89
CA ILE A 504 -7.01 -32.64 -54.55
C ILE A 504 -8.22 -33.49 -54.19
N GLU A 505 -8.13 -34.16 -53.06
CA GLU A 505 -9.17 -34.98 -52.44
C GLU A 505 -9.63 -34.31 -51.15
N ILE A 506 -10.92 -34.44 -50.86
CA ILE A 506 -11.51 -33.94 -49.62
C ILE A 506 -11.71 -35.16 -48.71
N ASP A 507 -11.08 -35.12 -47.54
CA ASP A 507 -11.16 -36.15 -46.52
C ASP A 507 -12.21 -35.79 -45.45
N ASP A 508 -12.72 -36.80 -44.73
CA ASP A 508 -13.75 -36.70 -43.69
C ASP A 508 -15.09 -36.05 -44.14
N PHE A 509 -15.43 -36.19 -45.42
CA PHE A 509 -16.65 -35.61 -46.01
C PHE A 509 -17.94 -36.08 -45.32
N GLY A 510 -18.75 -35.12 -44.85
CA GLY A 510 -20.04 -35.34 -44.19
C GLY A 510 -19.98 -35.30 -42.66
N THR A 511 -18.82 -34.96 -42.08
CA THR A 511 -18.66 -34.78 -40.62
C THR A 511 -18.73 -33.30 -40.19
N GLY A 512 -18.68 -32.36 -41.15
CA GLY A 512 -18.74 -30.92 -40.95
C GLY A 512 -20.04 -30.23 -41.37
N TYR A 513 -19.94 -28.92 -41.66
CA TYR A 513 -21.05 -27.99 -41.95
C TYR A 513 -21.40 -27.84 -43.45
N ALA A 514 -20.82 -28.62 -44.37
CA ALA A 514 -21.02 -28.37 -45.80
C ALA A 514 -22.40 -28.83 -46.32
N SER A 515 -23.13 -27.89 -46.92
CA SER A 515 -24.28 -28.12 -47.79
C SER A 515 -23.80 -28.55 -49.18
N VAL A 516 -24.52 -29.50 -49.78
CA VAL A 516 -24.38 -29.97 -51.17
C VAL A 516 -24.45 -28.82 -52.17
#